data_AF-A0A089L6H0-F1
#
_entry.id   AF-A0A089L6H0-F1
#
_cell.length_a   1.000
_cell.length_b   1.000
_cell.length_c   1.000
_cell.angle_alpha   90.00
_cell.angle_beta   90.00
_cell.angle_gamma   90.00
#
_symmetry.space_group_name_H-M   'P 1'
#
loop_
_entity.id
_entity.type
_entity.pdbx_description
1 polymer ?
#
loop_
_entity_poly.entity_id
_entity_poly.type
_entity_poly.pdbx_seq_one_letter_code
_entity_poly.pdbx_strand_id
1 'polypeptide(L)'
;MGMIGNYITVTAELLQAIRDEEISLHGIEPKLDIDKAWQALHYTLSGGGTEEGSALGAVVPMNGQYYAGHYSDAEVFVLEPEQVTETAAALEGIEEAFMREQYQFRQMLDEGVYPLVDDDEPEEFFDYMYTYFTAMKEFYRTASADQAYVVFYIS
;
A
#
# COMPACT_ATOMS: atom_id res chain seq x y z
N MET A 1 2.03 -19.33 6.41
CA MET A 1 1.28 -18.30 5.68
C MET A 1 1.80 -16.96 6.17
N GLY A 2 2.07 -16.03 5.27
CA GLY A 2 2.55 -14.69 5.60
C GLY A 2 1.44 -13.68 5.36
N MET A 3 1.56 -12.49 5.95
CA MET A 3 0.59 -11.41 5.78
C MET A 3 0.75 -10.78 4.40
N ILE A 4 -0.35 -10.59 3.68
CA ILE A 4 -0.35 -9.96 2.36
C ILE A 4 -1.11 -8.63 2.37
N GLY A 5 -0.74 -7.73 1.46
CA GLY A 5 -1.35 -6.41 1.32
C GLY A 5 -2.35 -6.38 0.15
N ASN A 6 -3.58 -5.99 0.41
CA ASN A 6 -4.65 -5.94 -0.59
C ASN A 6 -5.31 -4.56 -0.64
N TYR A 7 -5.74 -4.18 -1.84
CA TYR A 7 -6.47 -2.94 -2.09
C TYR A 7 -7.84 -3.23 -2.69
N ILE A 8 -8.86 -2.55 -2.18
CA ILE A 8 -10.18 -2.47 -2.81
C ILE A 8 -10.57 -1.00 -3.00
N THR A 9 -11.43 -0.75 -3.99
CA THR A 9 -12.12 0.52 -4.13
C THR A 9 -13.57 0.37 -3.68
N VAL A 10 -14.06 1.31 -2.89
CA VAL A 10 -15.41 1.25 -2.30
C VAL A 10 -16.12 2.62 -2.39
N THR A 11 -17.45 2.59 -2.30
CA THR A 11 -18.25 3.79 -2.05
C THR A 11 -18.26 4.12 -0.56
N ALA A 12 -18.68 5.33 -0.20
CA ALA A 12 -18.87 5.71 1.21
C ALA A 12 -19.87 4.77 1.94
N GLU A 13 -20.93 4.34 1.24
CA GLU A 13 -21.95 3.42 1.78
C GLU A 13 -21.37 2.04 2.06
N LEU A 14 -20.57 1.48 1.12
CA LEU A 14 -19.93 0.19 1.31
C LEU A 14 -18.83 0.26 2.39
N LEU A 15 -18.09 1.37 2.46
CA LEU A 15 -17.12 1.60 3.53
C LEU A 15 -17.80 1.59 4.91
N GLN A 16 -18.97 2.23 5.03
CA GLN A 16 -19.72 2.22 6.27
C GLN A 16 -20.21 0.82 6.64
N ALA A 17 -20.72 0.05 5.68
CA ALA A 17 -21.13 -1.34 5.90
C ALA A 17 -19.97 -2.26 6.33
N ILE A 18 -18.74 -2.00 5.85
CA ILE A 18 -17.53 -2.69 6.33
C ILE A 18 -17.23 -2.33 7.78
N ARG A 19 -17.29 -1.04 8.13
CA ARG A 19 -17.04 -0.55 9.50
C ARG A 19 -18.05 -1.08 10.51
N ASP A 20 -19.29 -1.26 10.08
CA ASP A 20 -20.37 -1.83 10.89
C ASP A 20 -20.35 -3.37 10.91
N GLU A 21 -19.36 -4.00 10.26
CA GLU A 21 -19.19 -5.46 10.09
C GLU A 21 -20.38 -6.17 9.43
N GLU A 22 -21.24 -5.43 8.71
CA GLU A 22 -22.34 -6.00 7.94
C GLU A 22 -21.82 -6.71 6.68
N ILE A 23 -20.70 -6.25 6.13
CA ILE A 23 -20.00 -6.84 4.99
C ILE A 23 -18.56 -7.13 5.37
N SER A 24 -18.12 -8.37 5.18
CA SER A 24 -16.72 -8.75 5.39
C SER A 24 -15.83 -8.28 4.23
N LEU A 25 -14.65 -7.76 4.56
CA LEU A 25 -13.61 -7.37 3.59
C LEU A 25 -13.20 -8.54 2.69
N HIS A 26 -13.09 -9.75 3.25
CA HIS A 26 -12.75 -10.95 2.49
C HIS A 26 -13.84 -11.40 1.51
N GLY A 27 -15.06 -10.86 1.63
CA GLY A 27 -16.14 -11.07 0.67
C GLY A 27 -16.05 -10.16 -0.56
N ILE A 28 -15.12 -9.20 -0.57
CA ILE A 28 -14.92 -8.24 -1.65
C ILE A 28 -13.65 -8.62 -2.40
N GLU A 29 -13.76 -8.82 -3.72
CA GLU A 29 -12.62 -9.14 -4.56
C GLU A 29 -11.60 -7.99 -4.59
N PRO A 30 -10.32 -8.23 -4.22
CA PRO A 30 -9.25 -7.25 -4.32
C PRO A 30 -9.12 -6.71 -5.74
N LYS A 31 -8.95 -5.39 -5.85
CA LYS A 31 -8.58 -4.73 -7.11
C LYS A 31 -7.08 -4.83 -7.37
N LEU A 32 -6.28 -4.93 -6.31
CA LEU A 32 -4.86 -5.15 -6.37
C LEU A 32 -4.40 -5.95 -5.15
N ASP A 33 -3.57 -6.95 -5.40
CA ASP A 33 -2.86 -7.74 -4.40
C ASP A 33 -1.35 -7.48 -4.63
N ILE A 34 -0.67 -6.98 -3.60
CA ILE A 34 0.78 -6.72 -3.64
C ILE A 34 1.59 -7.79 -2.89
N ASP A 35 0.97 -8.94 -2.64
CA ASP A 35 1.50 -10.06 -1.88
C ASP A 35 2.17 -9.56 -0.60
N LYS A 36 3.41 -9.93 -0.35
CA LYS A 36 4.13 -9.62 0.89
C LYS A 36 4.94 -8.33 0.79
N ALA A 37 4.88 -7.62 -0.34
CA ALA A 37 5.72 -6.46 -0.60
C ALA A 37 5.32 -5.20 0.18
N TRP A 38 4.20 -5.23 0.91
CA TRP A 38 3.59 -4.05 1.53
C TRP A 38 4.55 -3.23 2.40
N GLN A 39 5.28 -3.85 3.34
CA GLN A 39 6.16 -3.09 4.24
C GLN A 39 7.37 -2.53 3.52
N ALA A 40 7.99 -3.31 2.64
CA ALA A 40 9.15 -2.86 1.87
C ALA A 40 8.80 -1.74 0.88
N LEU A 41 7.61 -1.81 0.25
CA LEU A 41 7.08 -0.74 -0.59
C LEU A 41 6.77 0.51 0.24
N HIS A 42 6.13 0.37 1.40
CA HIS A 42 5.91 1.49 2.31
C HIS A 42 7.24 2.15 2.70
N TYR A 43 8.22 1.36 3.11
CA TYR A 43 9.55 1.82 3.53
C TYR A 43 10.24 2.58 2.40
N THR A 44 10.28 2.00 1.20
CA THR A 44 10.96 2.60 0.04
C THR A 44 10.29 3.88 -0.43
N LEU A 45 8.94 3.95 -0.39
CA LEU A 45 8.22 5.15 -0.82
C LEU A 45 8.21 6.27 0.23
N SER A 46 8.33 5.93 1.51
CA SER A 46 8.34 6.89 2.63
C SER A 46 9.74 7.30 3.09
N GLY A 47 10.80 6.69 2.53
CA GLY A 47 12.19 6.95 2.92
C GLY A 47 12.54 6.40 4.32
N GLY A 48 11.91 5.31 4.76
CA GLY A 48 12.19 4.68 6.05
C GLY A 48 11.52 5.34 7.26
N GLY A 49 10.33 5.91 7.08
CA GLY A 49 9.49 6.41 8.18
C GLY A 49 9.73 7.88 8.58
N THR A 50 10.49 8.65 7.81
CA THR A 50 10.81 10.05 8.15
C THR A 50 9.77 11.08 7.71
N GLU A 51 8.86 10.74 6.80
CA GLU A 51 7.80 11.66 6.34
C GLU A 51 6.41 11.10 6.63
N GLU A 52 5.99 11.17 7.89
CA GLU A 52 4.59 10.91 8.27
C GLU A 52 3.66 11.83 7.46
N GLY A 53 2.85 11.22 6.61
CA GLY A 53 1.80 11.88 5.84
C GLY A 53 2.22 12.53 4.54
N SER A 54 3.34 12.11 3.94
CA SER A 54 3.60 12.42 2.52
C SER A 54 2.63 11.68 1.60
N ALA A 55 2.40 12.25 0.41
CA ALA A 55 1.56 11.61 -0.61
C ALA A 55 2.13 10.26 -1.09
N LEU A 56 3.45 10.04 -1.01
CA LEU A 56 4.07 8.75 -1.30
C LEU A 56 3.88 7.74 -0.16
N GLY A 57 3.87 8.19 1.09
CA GLY A 57 3.52 7.36 2.25
C GLY A 57 2.06 6.87 2.24
N ALA A 58 1.17 7.56 1.51
CA ALA A 58 -0.22 7.19 1.34
C ALA A 58 -0.45 6.03 0.34
N VAL A 59 0.57 5.69 -0.46
CA VAL A 59 0.53 4.61 -1.47
C VAL A 59 0.42 3.24 -0.80
N VAL A 60 1.16 3.04 0.29
CA VAL A 60 0.94 1.94 1.24
C VAL A 60 0.66 2.59 2.60
N PRO A 61 -0.61 2.84 2.94
CA PRO A 61 -0.97 3.82 3.97
C PRO A 61 -0.85 3.27 5.40
N MET A 62 0.35 2.88 5.83
CA MET A 62 0.59 2.28 7.16
C MET A 62 0.64 3.30 8.32
N ASN A 63 0.46 4.59 8.03
CA ASN A 63 0.53 5.64 9.03
C ASN A 63 -0.80 5.74 9.82
N GLY A 64 -0.70 6.13 11.10
CA GLY A 64 -1.86 6.20 12.00
C GLY A 64 -3.00 7.11 11.54
N GLN A 65 -2.73 8.10 10.67
CA GLN A 65 -3.78 8.97 10.12
C GLN A 65 -4.74 8.26 9.15
N TYR A 66 -4.29 7.18 8.50
CA TYR A 66 -5.09 6.40 7.58
C TYR A 66 -5.74 5.19 8.27
N TYR A 67 -5.31 4.89 9.50
CA TYR A 67 -5.79 3.73 10.23
C TYR A 67 -7.29 3.84 10.51
N ALA A 68 -8.04 2.87 10.02
CA ALA A 68 -9.49 2.80 10.16
C ALA A 68 -9.92 1.84 11.27
N GLY A 69 -9.07 0.89 11.66
CA GLY A 69 -9.35 -0.12 12.67
C GLY A 69 -9.01 -1.53 12.21
N HIS A 70 -9.42 -2.50 13.02
CA HIS A 70 -9.28 -3.92 12.75
C HIS A 70 -10.66 -4.47 12.37
N TYR A 71 -10.83 -4.95 11.14
CA TYR A 71 -12.11 -5.47 10.63
C TYR A 71 -11.88 -6.75 9.86
N SER A 72 -12.79 -7.73 9.98
CA SER A 72 -12.65 -9.03 9.30
C SER A 72 -11.29 -9.70 9.54
N ASP A 73 -10.78 -9.66 10.78
CA ASP A 73 -9.46 -10.20 11.15
C ASP A 73 -8.26 -9.57 10.41
N ALA A 74 -8.41 -8.36 9.85
CA ALA A 74 -7.39 -7.63 9.11
C ALA A 74 -7.15 -6.22 9.69
N GLU A 75 -5.91 -5.72 9.57
CA GLU A 75 -5.60 -4.30 9.83
C GLU A 75 -6.01 -3.47 8.61
N VAL A 76 -6.79 -2.40 8.81
CA VAL A 76 -7.45 -1.68 7.72
C VAL A 76 -7.10 -0.20 7.74
N PHE A 77 -6.80 0.32 6.55
CA PHE A 77 -6.43 1.70 6.29
C PHE A 77 -7.28 2.26 5.16
N VAL A 78 -7.62 3.54 5.23
CA VAL A 78 -8.56 4.18 4.30
C VAL A 78 -8.00 5.51 3.81
N LEU A 79 -8.11 5.72 2.50
CA LEU A 79 -7.95 7.02 1.87
C LEU A 79 -9.31 7.49 1.34
N GLU A 80 -9.59 8.77 1.58
CA GLU A 80 -10.70 9.49 0.97
C GLU A 80 -10.40 9.86 -0.48
N PRO A 81 -11.43 10.11 -1.33
CA PRO A 81 -11.23 10.40 -2.76
C PRO A 81 -10.23 11.52 -3.07
N GLU A 82 -10.17 12.57 -2.23
CA GLU A 82 -9.21 13.66 -2.36
C GLU A 82 -7.78 13.17 -2.13
N GLN A 83 -7.55 12.40 -1.06
CA GLN A 83 -6.24 11.79 -0.76
C GLN A 83 -5.81 10.78 -1.83
N VAL A 84 -6.76 10.02 -2.39
CA VAL A 84 -6.50 9.12 -3.53
C VAL A 84 -6.03 9.91 -4.75
N THR A 85 -6.64 11.07 -5.01
CA THR A 85 -6.27 11.95 -6.11
C THR A 85 -4.85 12.51 -5.93
N GLU A 86 -4.52 12.98 -4.72
CA GLU A 86 -3.18 13.46 -4.37
C GLU A 86 -2.12 12.35 -4.49
N THR A 87 -2.45 11.16 -4.00
CA THR A 87 -1.59 9.97 -4.06
C THR A 87 -1.31 9.56 -5.51
N ALA A 88 -2.35 9.53 -6.35
CA ALA A 88 -2.21 9.24 -7.78
C ALA A 88 -1.31 10.25 -8.49
N ALA A 89 -1.49 11.55 -8.21
CA ALA A 89 -0.66 12.61 -8.78
C ALA A 89 0.81 12.49 -8.35
N ALA A 90 1.07 12.17 -7.08
CA ALA A 90 2.43 11.95 -6.58
C ALA A 90 3.11 10.75 -7.28
N LEU A 91 2.35 9.69 -7.57
CA LEU A 91 2.86 8.49 -8.24
C LEU A 91 3.21 8.69 -9.73
N GLU A 92 2.52 9.58 -10.44
CA GLU A 92 2.74 9.77 -11.88
C GLU A 92 4.20 10.10 -12.22
N GLY A 93 4.84 10.96 -11.41
CA GLY A 93 6.21 11.42 -11.62
C GLY A 93 7.31 10.46 -11.15
N ILE A 94 6.96 9.34 -10.50
CA ILE A 94 7.95 8.41 -9.97
C ILE A 94 8.39 7.42 -11.04
N GLU A 95 9.69 7.41 -11.30
CA GLU A 95 10.36 6.49 -12.23
C GLU A 95 11.17 5.42 -11.47
N GLU A 96 11.60 4.37 -12.17
CA GLU A 96 12.45 3.32 -11.61
C GLU A 96 13.72 3.88 -10.95
N ALA A 97 14.33 4.91 -11.54
CA ALA A 97 15.54 5.54 -11.00
C ALA A 97 15.32 6.10 -9.59
N PHE A 98 14.16 6.71 -9.34
CA PHE A 98 13.79 7.18 -8.01
C PHE A 98 13.62 6.01 -7.04
N MET A 99 12.90 4.96 -7.45
CA MET A 99 12.72 3.76 -6.61
C MET A 99 14.06 3.12 -6.26
N ARG A 100 15.00 3.05 -7.20
CA ARG A 100 16.36 2.53 -6.97
C ARG A 100 17.16 3.40 -5.99
N GLU A 101 17.01 4.71 -6.05
CA GLU A 101 17.66 5.62 -5.10
C GLU A 101 17.15 5.43 -3.67
N GLN A 102 15.84 5.22 -3.51
CA GLN A 102 15.21 5.01 -2.20
C GLN A 102 15.37 3.57 -1.67
N TYR A 103 15.73 2.63 -2.52
CA TYR A 103 15.84 1.22 -2.16
C TYR A 103 17.08 0.94 -1.30
N GLN A 104 16.88 0.94 0.01
CA GLN A 104 17.94 0.69 1.01
C GLN A 104 17.91 -0.77 1.50
N PHE A 105 18.17 -1.75 0.63
CA PHE A 105 18.04 -3.19 0.95
C PHE A 105 18.68 -3.60 2.28
N ARG A 106 19.95 -3.26 2.50
CA ARG A 106 20.67 -3.63 3.73
C ARG A 106 20.03 -3.03 4.98
N GLN A 107 19.61 -1.77 4.90
CA GLN A 107 18.96 -1.11 6.02
C GLN A 107 17.59 -1.75 6.30
N MET A 108 16.80 -2.03 5.25
CA MET A 108 15.53 -2.72 5.39
C MET A 108 15.69 -4.10 6.04
N LEU A 109 16.72 -4.86 5.65
CA LEU A 109 17.04 -6.15 6.26
C LEU A 109 17.44 -5.99 7.74
N ASP A 110 18.36 -5.07 8.04
CA ASP A 110 18.84 -4.81 9.41
C ASP A 110 17.70 -4.33 10.34
N GLU A 111 16.74 -3.59 9.81
CA GLU A 111 15.56 -3.09 10.52
C GLU A 111 14.40 -4.10 10.58
N GLY A 112 14.54 -5.26 9.94
CA GLY A 112 13.52 -6.33 9.96
C GLY A 112 12.26 -5.99 9.16
N VAL A 113 12.40 -5.24 8.07
CA VAL A 113 11.29 -4.88 7.18
C VAL A 113 10.76 -6.12 6.47
N TYR A 114 9.45 -6.37 6.60
CA TYR A 114 8.79 -7.49 5.95
C TYR A 114 8.80 -7.34 4.41
N PRO A 115 9.00 -8.43 3.63
CA PRO A 115 9.19 -9.83 4.05
C PRO A 115 10.64 -10.29 4.01
N LEU A 116 11.61 -9.36 4.05
CA LEU A 116 13.02 -9.63 3.78
C LEU A 116 13.62 -10.67 4.73
N VAL A 117 14.50 -11.50 4.18
CA VAL A 117 15.34 -12.45 4.91
C VAL A 117 16.79 -12.41 4.41
N ASP A 118 17.72 -12.93 5.22
CA ASP A 118 19.16 -12.87 4.94
C ASP A 118 19.59 -13.51 3.60
N ASP A 119 18.81 -14.48 3.11
CA ASP A 119 19.08 -15.23 1.86
C ASP A 119 18.50 -14.53 0.61
N ASP A 120 17.82 -13.39 0.76
CA ASP A 120 17.25 -12.67 -0.39
C ASP A 120 18.34 -11.96 -1.21
N GLU A 121 18.20 -12.00 -2.54
CA GLU A 121 19.09 -11.29 -3.46
C GLU A 121 18.57 -9.87 -3.71
N PRO A 122 19.39 -8.81 -3.51
CA PRO A 122 18.93 -7.42 -3.57
C PRO A 122 18.27 -7.02 -4.89
N GLU A 123 18.80 -7.44 -6.04
CA GLU A 123 18.22 -7.07 -7.34
C GLU A 123 16.94 -7.85 -7.63
N GLU A 124 16.88 -9.13 -7.26
CA GLU A 124 15.66 -9.94 -7.43
C GLU A 124 14.51 -9.41 -6.57
N PHE A 125 14.81 -9.00 -5.34
CA PHE A 125 13.82 -8.41 -4.45
C PHE A 125 13.36 -7.02 -4.93
N PHE A 126 14.26 -6.22 -5.51
CA PHE A 126 13.89 -4.96 -6.15
C PHE A 126 12.92 -5.19 -7.31
N ASP A 127 13.24 -6.10 -8.22
CA ASP A 127 12.39 -6.40 -9.39
C ASP A 127 11.01 -6.93 -8.96
N TYR A 128 10.97 -7.75 -7.90
CA TYR A 128 9.74 -8.20 -7.26
C TYR A 128 8.89 -7.02 -6.75
N MET A 129 9.47 -6.11 -5.96
CA MET A 129 8.77 -4.92 -5.47
C MET A 129 8.32 -4.00 -6.61
N TYR A 130 9.20 -3.77 -7.59
CA TYR A 130 8.97 -2.83 -8.68
C TYR A 130 7.82 -3.28 -9.60
N THR A 131 7.62 -4.58 -9.74
CA THR A 131 6.45 -5.17 -10.42
C THR A 131 5.14 -4.71 -9.77
N TYR A 132 5.04 -4.80 -8.44
CA TYR A 132 3.86 -4.34 -7.71
C TYR A 132 3.72 -2.84 -7.72
N PHE A 133 4.82 -2.10 -7.54
CA PHE A 133 4.80 -0.63 -7.64
C PHE A 133 4.19 -0.16 -8.97
N THR A 134 4.56 -0.80 -10.08
CA THR A 134 4.01 -0.47 -11.41
C THR A 134 2.49 -0.73 -11.47
N ALA A 135 2.02 -1.83 -10.88
CA ALA A 135 0.58 -2.12 -10.77
C ALA A 135 -0.16 -1.12 -9.87
N MET A 136 0.48 -0.63 -8.79
CA MET A 136 -0.07 0.40 -7.91
C MET A 136 -0.28 1.72 -8.64
N LYS A 137 0.66 2.14 -9.52
CA LYS A 137 0.49 3.34 -10.34
C LYS A 137 -0.80 3.28 -11.16
N GLU A 138 -1.05 2.14 -11.80
CA GLU A 138 -2.28 1.93 -12.58
C GLU A 138 -3.52 1.97 -11.69
N PHE A 139 -3.47 1.25 -10.56
CA PHE A 139 -4.57 1.18 -9.60
C PHE A 139 -4.99 2.56 -9.08
N TYR A 140 -4.04 3.36 -8.58
CA TYR A 140 -4.33 4.69 -8.04
C TYR A 140 -4.83 5.66 -9.11
N ARG A 141 -4.33 5.55 -10.35
CA ARG A 141 -4.84 6.34 -11.48
C ARG A 141 -6.33 6.05 -11.74
N THR A 142 -6.72 4.77 -11.78
CA THR A 142 -8.12 4.38 -11.96
C THR A 142 -8.99 4.79 -10.77
N ALA A 143 -8.53 4.53 -9.54
CA ALA A 143 -9.28 4.89 -8.33
C ALA A 143 -9.52 6.40 -8.20
N SER A 144 -8.53 7.21 -8.59
CA SER A 144 -8.63 8.67 -8.66
C SER A 144 -9.67 9.11 -9.70
N ALA A 145 -9.64 8.54 -10.90
CA ALA A 145 -10.62 8.86 -11.95
C ALA A 145 -12.07 8.52 -11.54
N ASP A 146 -12.24 7.45 -10.77
CA ASP A 146 -13.54 7.01 -10.24
C ASP A 146 -13.98 7.78 -8.98
N GLN A 147 -13.13 8.64 -8.42
CA GLN A 147 -13.36 9.35 -7.15
C GLN A 147 -13.75 8.36 -6.02
N ALA A 148 -13.11 7.20 -6.00
CA ALA A 148 -13.40 6.13 -5.05
C ALA A 148 -12.67 6.33 -3.72
N TYR A 149 -13.21 5.75 -2.66
CA TYR A 149 -12.42 5.48 -1.46
C TYR A 149 -11.51 4.28 -1.74
N VAL A 150 -10.28 4.34 -1.27
CA VAL A 150 -9.35 3.21 -1.30
C VAL A 150 -9.25 2.63 0.10
N VAL A 151 -9.49 1.33 0.22
CA VAL A 151 -9.22 0.57 1.44
C VAL A 151 -8.01 -0.31 1.17
N PHE A 152 -6.98 -0.15 1.99
CA PHE A 152 -5.84 -1.04 2.06
C PHE A 152 -5.98 -1.91 3.31
N TYR A 153 -5.75 -3.21 3.20
CA TYR A 153 -5.77 -4.09 4.36
C TYR A 153 -4.67 -5.15 4.32
N ILE A 154 -4.25 -5.57 5.52
CA ILE A 154 -3.22 -6.58 5.74
C ILE A 154 -3.86 -7.75 6.49
N SER A 155 -3.74 -8.97 5.93
CA SER A 155 -4.28 -10.22 6.48
C SER A 155 -3.41 -11.42 6.15
#